data_AF-A0A517YE81-F1
#
_entry.id   AF-A0A517YE81-F1
#
_cell.length_a   1.000
_cell.length_b   1.000
_cell.length_c   1.000
_cell.angle_alpha   90.00
_cell.angle_beta   90.00
_cell.angle_gamma   90.00
#
_symmetry.space_group_name_H-M   'P 1'
#
loop_
_entity.id
_entity.type
_entity.pdbx_description
1 polymer ?
#
loop_
_entity_poly.entity_id
_entity_poly.type
_entity_poly.pdbx_seq_one_letter_code
_entity_poly.pdbx_strand_id
1 'polypeptide(L)'
;MHRSIHSGRLGWFALACISGLAGCSSDVHPVEGLVVWKDNQQPASELAGSLIQFELPDLDMSSRGQIKADGSFQLTTHQQNDGAPLGEHIVLIIEVGRQSINGGSQLAPGKIDTRYASPRTTDLKVTVTPGKNQPQLEVERFKL
;
A
#
# COMPACT_ATOMS: atom_id res chain seq x y z
N MET A 1 57.41 -55.51 -27.05
CA MET A 1 57.07 -54.99 -25.71
C MET A 1 57.06 -53.47 -25.82
N HIS A 2 56.06 -52.65 -25.50
CA HIS A 2 54.71 -52.76 -24.95
C HIS A 2 54.16 -51.31 -25.03
N ARG A 3 53.03 -51.06 -25.73
CA ARG A 3 51.89 -50.14 -25.46
C ARG A 3 52.19 -48.65 -25.09
N SER A 4 51.40 -47.59 -25.32
CA SER A 4 50.00 -47.30 -25.69
C SER A 4 49.96 -45.80 -26.11
N ILE A 5 49.20 -45.36 -27.11
CA ILE A 5 47.84 -44.76 -27.08
C ILE A 5 47.65 -43.63 -26.02
N HIS A 6 47.29 -42.41 -26.46
CA HIS A 6 45.98 -41.72 -26.29
C HIS A 6 46.07 -40.22 -26.62
N SER A 7 45.34 -39.80 -27.66
CA SER A 7 45.01 -38.42 -28.01
C SER A 7 43.90 -37.88 -27.10
N GLY A 8 44.11 -36.70 -26.50
CA GLY A 8 43.21 -36.10 -25.52
C GLY A 8 42.72 -34.70 -25.90
N ARG A 9 41.56 -34.66 -26.56
CA ARG A 9 40.42 -33.73 -26.40
C ARG A 9 40.67 -32.21 -26.18
N LEU A 10 40.42 -31.49 -27.28
CA LEU A 10 39.69 -30.21 -27.44
C LEU A 10 39.00 -29.66 -26.17
N GLY A 11 39.47 -28.53 -25.65
CA GLY A 11 38.85 -27.77 -24.55
C GLY A 11 37.93 -26.65 -25.07
N TRP A 12 36.67 -26.69 -24.64
CA TRP A 12 35.57 -25.82 -25.06
C TRP A 12 35.25 -24.78 -23.96
N PHE A 13 34.89 -23.56 -24.38
CA PHE A 13 34.29 -22.39 -23.69
C PHE A 13 34.10 -22.40 -22.15
N ALA A 14 34.44 -21.26 -21.52
CA ALA A 14 33.70 -20.77 -20.35
C ALA A 14 33.44 -19.25 -20.49
N LEU A 15 32.18 -18.95 -20.80
CA LEU A 15 31.54 -17.65 -20.86
C LEU A 15 31.47 -17.07 -19.43
N ALA A 16 32.10 -15.93 -19.18
CA ALA A 16 32.09 -15.28 -17.88
C ALA A 16 30.72 -14.66 -17.58
N CYS A 17 30.07 -15.18 -16.54
CA CYS A 17 28.80 -14.72 -16.00
C CYS A 17 28.88 -13.23 -15.59
N ILE A 18 28.01 -12.42 -16.17
CA ILE A 18 27.69 -11.08 -15.70
C ILE A 18 26.81 -11.24 -14.46
N SER A 19 27.44 -11.19 -13.29
CA SER A 19 26.79 -11.28 -12.00
C SER A 19 26.19 -9.93 -11.57
N GLY A 20 24.89 -9.94 -11.26
CA GLY A 20 24.37 -9.30 -10.05
C GLY A 20 24.06 -7.81 -10.10
N LEU A 21 23.04 -7.42 -10.86
CA LEU A 21 22.16 -6.31 -10.44
C LEU A 21 20.83 -6.92 -9.96
N ALA A 22 20.86 -7.63 -8.84
CA ALA A 22 19.64 -7.92 -8.09
C ALA A 22 19.25 -6.63 -7.37
N GLY A 23 18.56 -5.74 -8.09
CA GLY A 23 17.79 -4.68 -7.45
C GLY A 23 16.78 -5.35 -6.54
N CYS A 24 16.83 -5.03 -5.24
CA CYS A 24 15.81 -5.43 -4.30
C CYS A 24 14.53 -4.66 -4.66
N SER A 25 13.76 -5.16 -5.62
CA SER A 25 12.40 -4.68 -5.81
C SER A 25 11.62 -5.13 -4.58
N SER A 26 11.17 -4.19 -3.76
CA SER A 26 10.14 -4.47 -2.78
C SER A 26 8.91 -4.93 -3.56
N ASP A 27 8.68 -6.24 -3.61
CA ASP A 27 7.52 -6.79 -4.31
C ASP A 27 6.26 -6.18 -3.69
N VAL A 28 5.49 -5.50 -4.54
CA VAL A 28 4.21 -4.90 -4.19
C VAL A 28 3.10 -5.89 -4.54
N HIS A 29 2.09 -5.94 -3.68
CA HIS A 29 0.99 -6.87 -3.78
C HIS A 29 -0.33 -6.12 -3.90
N PRO A 30 -1.23 -6.49 -4.84
CA PRO A 30 -2.47 -5.77 -5.07
C PRO A 30 -3.31 -5.59 -3.79
N VAL A 31 -3.74 -4.35 -3.54
CA VAL A 31 -4.66 -4.02 -2.45
C VAL A 31 -5.87 -3.30 -3.03
N GLU A 32 -7.03 -3.89 -2.84
CA GLU A 32 -8.34 -3.35 -3.20
C GLU A 32 -9.28 -3.49 -2.01
N GLY A 33 -9.48 -2.40 -1.27
CA GLY A 33 -10.22 -2.43 -0.01
C GLY A 33 -11.52 -1.63 -0.05
N LEU A 34 -12.23 -1.68 1.07
CA LEU A 34 -13.50 -0.98 1.29
C LEU A 34 -13.44 -0.24 2.63
N VAL A 35 -13.88 1.02 2.66
CA VAL A 35 -14.10 1.76 3.91
C VAL A 35 -15.59 1.73 4.25
N VAL A 36 -15.92 1.35 5.48
CA VAL A 36 -17.29 1.28 6.00
C VAL A 36 -17.43 2.02 7.31
N TRP A 37 -18.65 2.45 7.62
CA TRP A 37 -18.95 3.01 8.93
C TRP A 37 -19.12 1.92 9.97
N LYS A 38 -18.43 2.04 11.11
CA LYS A 38 -18.44 1.05 12.19
C LYS A 38 -19.85 0.80 12.76
N ASP A 39 -20.72 1.80 12.76
CA ASP A 39 -22.04 1.73 13.39
C ASP A 39 -23.09 0.98 12.58
N ASN A 40 -23.03 1.02 11.25
CA ASN A 40 -24.05 0.46 10.37
C ASN A 40 -23.49 -0.41 9.23
N GLN A 41 -22.17 -0.54 9.15
CA GLN A 41 -21.44 -1.33 8.14
C GLN A 41 -21.71 -0.91 6.69
N GLN A 42 -22.32 0.25 6.47
CA GLN A 42 -22.54 0.78 5.13
C GLN A 42 -21.24 1.39 4.59
N PRO A 43 -21.02 1.35 3.26
CA PRO A 43 -19.90 2.02 2.64
C PRO A 43 -19.81 3.48 3.08
N ALA A 44 -18.59 3.94 3.37
CA ALA A 44 -18.32 5.31 3.77
C ALA A 44 -18.30 6.24 2.55
N SER A 45 -19.38 6.25 1.75
CA SER A 45 -19.51 7.01 0.50
C SER A 45 -19.27 8.50 0.67
N GLU A 46 -19.55 9.06 1.85
CA GLU A 46 -19.29 10.45 2.17
C GLU A 46 -17.79 10.79 2.17
N LEU A 47 -16.91 9.79 2.28
CA LEU A 47 -15.45 9.97 2.22
C LEU A 47 -14.91 9.98 0.80
N ALA A 48 -15.76 9.88 -0.23
CA ALA A 48 -15.36 9.96 -1.62
C ALA A 48 -14.43 11.15 -1.88
N GLY A 49 -13.33 10.89 -2.56
CA GLY A 49 -12.29 11.87 -2.85
C GLY A 49 -11.18 11.96 -1.80
N SER A 50 -11.40 11.47 -0.58
CA SER A 50 -10.39 11.45 0.49
C SER A 50 -9.21 10.54 0.13
N LEU A 51 -8.03 10.89 0.65
CA LEU A 51 -6.81 10.11 0.48
C LEU A 51 -6.76 9.01 1.55
N ILE A 52 -6.42 7.80 1.15
CA ILE A 52 -6.02 6.72 2.06
C ILE A 52 -4.55 6.42 1.86
N GLN A 53 -3.81 6.29 2.97
CA GLN A 53 -2.38 6.04 2.98
C GLN A 53 -2.06 4.87 3.90
N PHE A 54 -1.28 3.93 3.38
CA PHE A 54 -0.74 2.79 4.10
C PHE A 54 0.75 3.09 4.31
N GLU A 55 1.14 3.33 5.55
CA GLU A 55 2.53 3.57 5.94
C GLU A 55 3.16 2.26 6.43
N LEU A 56 4.37 1.97 5.94
CA LEU A 56 5.20 0.86 6.39
C LEU A 56 6.46 1.44 7.05
N PRO A 57 6.39 1.76 8.37
CA PRO A 57 7.45 2.51 9.05
C PRO A 57 8.81 1.81 8.99
N ASP A 58 8.82 0.47 9.06
CA ASP A 58 10.04 -0.33 9.05
C ASP A 58 10.89 -0.13 7.78
N LEU A 59 10.24 0.23 6.67
CA LEU A 59 10.89 0.47 5.37
C LEU A 59 10.85 1.94 4.93
N ASP A 60 10.28 2.85 5.74
CA ASP A 60 10.02 4.25 5.36
C ASP A 60 9.30 4.36 4.00
N MET A 61 8.34 3.46 3.75
CA MET A 61 7.57 3.40 2.52
C MET A 61 6.11 3.74 2.77
N SER A 62 5.43 4.28 1.76
CA SER A 62 3.98 4.45 1.78
C SER A 62 3.33 4.07 0.45
N SER A 63 2.12 3.54 0.56
CA SER A 63 1.23 3.24 -0.57
C SER A 63 -0.02 4.10 -0.41
N ARG A 64 -0.59 4.60 -1.51
CA ARG A 64 -1.71 5.55 -1.46
C ARG A 64 -2.80 5.25 -2.45
N GLY A 65 -4.02 5.63 -2.11
CA GLY A 65 -5.21 5.51 -2.94
C GLY A 65 -6.22 6.60 -2.65
N GLN A 66 -7.21 6.75 -3.52
CA GLN A 66 -8.35 7.63 -3.29
C GLN A 66 -9.59 6.78 -2.99
N ILE A 67 -10.36 7.18 -1.99
CA ILE A 67 -11.65 6.56 -1.66
C ILE A 67 -12.68 6.96 -2.74
N LYS A 68 -13.35 6.00 -3.34
CA LYS A 68 -14.38 6.18 -4.36
C LYS A 68 -15.77 6.39 -3.73
N ALA A 69 -16.76 6.74 -4.55
CA ALA A 69 -18.14 6.96 -4.12
C ALA A 69 -18.82 5.72 -3.51
N ASP A 70 -18.35 4.52 -3.85
CA ASP A 70 -18.81 3.25 -3.27
C ASP A 70 -17.99 2.84 -2.02
N GLY A 71 -17.15 3.73 -1.49
CA GLY A 71 -16.27 3.47 -0.36
C GLY A 71 -15.02 2.64 -0.70
N SER A 72 -14.88 2.15 -1.94
CA SER A 72 -13.73 1.33 -2.34
C SER A 72 -12.47 2.16 -2.56
N PHE A 73 -11.31 1.52 -2.47
CA PHE A 73 -10.02 2.11 -2.82
C PHE A 73 -9.08 1.06 -3.43
N GLN A 74 -8.11 1.54 -4.22
CA GLN A 74 -6.99 0.73 -4.70
C GLN A 74 -5.69 1.45 -4.40
N LEU A 75 -4.68 0.72 -3.93
CA LEU A 75 -3.39 1.31 -3.57
C LEU A 75 -2.41 1.31 -4.74
N THR A 76 -1.56 2.33 -4.74
CA THR A 76 -0.42 2.49 -5.63
C THR A 76 0.81 2.81 -4.80
N THR A 77 1.91 2.11 -5.09
CA THR A 77 3.25 2.38 -4.54
C THR A 77 4.17 2.92 -5.63
N HIS A 78 4.36 2.17 -6.72
CA HIS A 78 5.29 2.51 -7.80
C HIS A 78 4.57 2.77 -9.13
N GLN A 79 3.64 1.90 -9.48
CA GLN A 79 2.83 1.93 -10.71
C GLN A 79 1.34 1.93 -10.36
N GLN A 80 0.53 2.45 -11.27
CA GLN A 80 -0.90 2.57 -11.04
C GLN A 80 -1.51 1.21 -10.63
N ASN A 81 -2.13 1.18 -9.45
CA ASN A 81 -2.84 0.06 -8.84
C ASN A 81 -1.98 -1.20 -8.59
N ASP A 82 -0.66 -1.05 -8.45
CA ASP A 82 0.26 -2.16 -8.15
C ASP A 82 0.17 -2.66 -6.69
N GLY A 83 -0.46 -1.88 -5.82
CA GLY A 83 -0.74 -2.24 -4.43
C GLY A 83 0.29 -1.70 -3.45
N ALA A 84 0.71 -2.54 -2.49
CA ALA A 84 1.56 -2.16 -1.37
C ALA A 84 2.62 -3.22 -1.05
N PRO A 85 3.78 -2.84 -0.47
CA PRO A 85 4.78 -3.82 0.00
C PRO A 85 4.23 -4.74 1.09
N LEU A 86 4.84 -5.93 1.23
CA LEU A 86 4.55 -6.84 2.35
C LEU A 86 4.83 -6.19 3.71
N GLY A 87 4.00 -6.48 4.71
CA GLY A 87 4.22 -6.05 6.09
C GLY A 87 2.96 -5.56 6.79
N GLU A 88 3.10 -5.15 8.05
CA GLU A 88 2.04 -4.47 8.80
C GLU A 88 2.08 -2.97 8.51
N HIS A 89 1.01 -2.45 7.93
CA HIS A 89 0.87 -1.04 7.61
C HIS A 89 0.01 -0.31 8.64
N ILE A 90 0.42 0.90 8.99
CA ILE A 90 -0.42 1.89 9.70
C ILE A 90 -1.28 2.57 8.64
N VAL A 91 -2.59 2.65 8.86
CA VAL A 91 -3.52 3.24 7.88
C VAL A 91 -4.00 4.60 8.33
N LEU A 92 -3.86 5.58 7.42
CA LEU A 92 -4.31 6.95 7.58
C LEU A 92 -5.39 7.28 6.54
N ILE A 93 -6.37 8.08 6.97
CA ILE A 93 -7.38 8.65 6.07
C ILE A 93 -7.35 10.17 6.23
N ILE A 94 -7.11 10.86 5.12
CA ILE A 94 -6.97 12.31 5.06
C ILE A 94 -8.11 12.87 4.20
N GLU A 95 -9.03 13.57 4.86
CA GLU A 95 -10.14 14.25 4.19
C GLU A 95 -9.64 15.48 3.42
N VAL A 96 -9.79 15.44 2.10
CA VAL A 96 -9.43 16.55 1.21
C VAL A 96 -10.64 17.44 0.93
N GLY A 97 -10.39 18.72 0.60
CA GLY A 97 -11.46 19.62 0.16
C GLY A 97 -12.46 20.04 1.25
N ARG A 98 -12.05 20.02 2.53
CA ARG A 98 -12.87 20.56 3.62
C ARG A 98 -13.24 22.01 3.31
N GLN A 99 -14.53 22.33 3.43
CA GLN A 99 -15.02 23.66 3.11
C GLN A 99 -14.68 24.65 4.22
N SER A 100 -14.44 25.91 3.84
CA SER A 100 -14.28 26.98 4.80
C SER A 100 -15.62 27.35 5.43
N ILE A 101 -15.65 27.59 6.74
CA ILE A 101 -16.81 28.07 7.48
C ILE A 101 -16.96 29.58 7.20
N ASN A 102 -18.13 30.00 6.71
CA ASN A 102 -18.49 31.41 6.48
C ASN A 102 -17.48 32.21 5.62
N GLY A 103 -16.77 31.54 4.70
CA GLY A 103 -15.75 32.18 3.85
C GLY A 103 -14.45 32.57 4.58
N GLY A 104 -14.24 32.12 5.82
CA GLY A 104 -13.04 32.37 6.61
C GLY A 104 -11.94 31.31 6.44
N SER A 105 -10.86 31.42 7.22
CA SER A 105 -9.77 30.42 7.20
C SER A 105 -10.09 29.13 7.98
N GLN A 106 -11.20 29.10 8.74
CA GLN A 106 -11.58 27.94 9.53
C GLN A 106 -12.24 26.89 8.64
N LEU A 107 -11.77 25.65 8.69
CA LEU A 107 -12.37 24.54 7.96
C LEU A 107 -13.51 23.92 8.76
N ALA A 108 -14.55 23.46 8.05
CA ALA A 108 -15.58 22.61 8.62
C ALA A 108 -14.95 21.38 9.31
N PRO A 109 -15.59 20.85 10.37
CA PRO A 109 -15.17 19.59 10.95
C PRO A 109 -15.07 18.48 9.90
N GLY A 110 -14.16 17.55 10.11
CA GLY A 110 -14.09 16.33 9.31
C GLY A 110 -15.32 15.46 9.51
N LYS A 111 -15.53 14.51 8.59
CA LYS A 111 -16.56 13.47 8.67
C LYS A 111 -16.13 12.32 9.59
N ILE A 112 -14.83 12.05 9.71
CA ILE A 112 -14.30 10.95 10.53
C ILE A 112 -13.66 11.45 11.83
N ASP A 113 -13.55 10.56 12.81
CA ASP A 113 -12.76 10.82 14.01
C ASP A 113 -11.32 11.23 13.63
N THR A 114 -10.85 12.33 14.21
CA THR A 114 -9.52 12.90 13.92
C THR A 114 -8.37 11.94 14.15
N ARG A 115 -8.56 10.87 14.94
CA ARG A 115 -7.52 9.86 15.20
C ARG A 115 -7.00 9.21 13.92
N TYR A 116 -7.85 9.05 12.90
CA TYR A 116 -7.50 8.40 11.64
C TYR A 116 -6.58 9.23 10.74
N ALA A 117 -6.41 10.53 11.04
CA ALA A 117 -5.53 11.42 10.27
C ALA A 117 -4.09 11.47 10.80
N SER A 118 -3.76 10.73 11.86
CA SER A 118 -2.43 10.76 12.45
C SER A 118 -1.90 9.35 12.79
N PRO A 119 -0.63 9.03 12.45
CA PRO A 119 -0.04 7.73 12.74
C PRO A 119 0.17 7.47 14.23
N ARG A 120 0.11 8.51 15.07
CA ARG A 120 0.22 8.39 16.53
C ARG A 120 -1.08 7.98 17.21
N THR A 121 -2.21 8.14 16.52
CA THR A 121 -3.55 8.07 17.11
C THR A 121 -4.46 7.07 16.41
N THR A 122 -4.19 6.76 15.14
CA THR A 122 -4.96 5.76 14.39
C THR A 122 -4.77 4.38 15.02
N ASP A 123 -5.86 3.63 15.10
CA ASP A 123 -5.89 2.22 15.46
C ASP A 123 -6.02 1.31 14.22
N LEU A 124 -6.11 1.89 13.02
CA LEU A 124 -6.22 1.14 11.77
C LEU A 124 -4.88 0.55 11.38
N LYS A 125 -4.86 -0.79 11.26
CA LYS A 125 -3.72 -1.57 10.80
C LYS A 125 -4.15 -2.57 9.75
N VAL A 126 -3.32 -2.77 8.72
CA VAL A 126 -3.53 -3.81 7.71
C VAL A 126 -2.23 -4.54 7.46
N THR A 127 -2.26 -5.87 7.54
CA THR A 127 -1.14 -6.71 7.09
C THR A 127 -1.32 -7.03 5.61
N VAL A 128 -0.35 -6.60 4.80
CA VAL A 128 -0.28 -6.98 3.38
C VAL A 128 0.49 -8.29 3.27
N THR A 129 -0.15 -9.27 2.65
CA THR A 129 0.38 -10.62 2.45
C THR A 129 0.61 -10.90 0.97
N PRO A 130 1.37 -11.95 0.59
CA PRO A 130 1.57 -12.29 -0.80
C PRO A 130 0.25 -12.58 -1.52
N GLY A 131 0.00 -11.86 -2.62
CA GLY A 131 -1.19 -12.04 -3.46
C GLY A 131 -2.19 -10.88 -3.34
N LYS A 132 -3.48 -11.16 -3.58
CA LYS A 132 -4.54 -10.14 -3.53
C LYS A 132 -4.98 -9.90 -2.08
N ASN A 133 -5.01 -8.63 -1.66
CA ASN A 133 -5.47 -8.20 -0.34
C ASN A 133 -6.76 -7.37 -0.47
N GLN A 134 -7.76 -7.65 0.37
CA GLN A 134 -9.08 -6.99 0.33
C GLN A 134 -9.56 -6.55 1.73
N PRO A 135 -8.87 -5.58 2.37
CA PRO A 135 -9.24 -5.14 3.71
C PRO A 135 -10.57 -4.39 3.72
N GLN A 136 -11.39 -4.66 4.73
CA GLN A 136 -12.52 -3.80 5.11
C GLN A 136 -12.11 -2.95 6.31
N LEU A 137 -12.10 -1.64 6.14
CA LEU A 137 -11.69 -0.68 7.16
C LEU A 137 -12.92 -0.05 7.81
N GLU A 138 -13.09 -0.27 9.11
CA GLU A 138 -14.17 0.32 9.87
C GLU A 138 -13.77 1.67 10.48
N VAL A 139 -14.50 2.72 10.13
CA VAL A 139 -14.24 4.07 10.65
C VAL A 139 -15.41 4.59 11.47
N GLU A 140 -15.09 5.42 12.46
CA GLU A 140 -16.06 6.16 13.25
C GLU A 140 -16.22 7.58 12.72
N ARG A 141 -17.46 8.08 12.80
CA ARG A 141 -17.78 9.47 12.50
C ARG A 141 -17.15 10.41 13.52
N PHE A 142 -16.85 11.63 13.08
CA PHE A 142 -16.45 12.70 13.98
C PHE A 142 -17.54 12.95 15.03
N LYS A 143 -17.14 13.04 16.30
CA LYS A 143 -18.02 13.38 17.42
C LYS A 143 -17.63 14.77 17.92
N LEU A 144 -18.62 15.67 18.02
CA LEU A 144 -18.48 17.00 18.60
C LEU A 144 -18.42 16.95 20.12
#